data_AF-A0A929V6H5-F1
#
_entry.id   AF-A0A929V6H5-F1
#
_cell.length_a   1.000
_cell.length_b   1.000
_cell.length_c   1.000
_cell.angle_alpha   90.00
_cell.angle_beta   90.00
_cell.angle_gamma   90.00
#
_symmetry.space_group_name_H-M   'P 1'
#
loop_
_entity.id
_entity.type
_entity.pdbx_description
1 polymer ?
#
loop_
_entity_poly.entity_id
_entity_poly.type
_entity_poly.pdbx_seq_one_letter_code
_entity_poly.pdbx_strand_id
1 'polypeptide(L)'
;MGPQTNNIQSNLNSPILTNEQLGIAPNIQQSKLNKKNPLFLIGCIGIGLLLVITLIISGGIRAKKTGSGKTEDLIQFMKLYQYGDPAYKKDINLNLPAQQSYAYTKLTGTDNSINKAKYGESFYEAYTKYAAQNETAELVFLYKNLIQVGENTKDLRESYLKNNEESARKIIEIITKDFSSVKNKQANEGLQRIKNYYDGELKYLQELQKMGCINDQEITYDCEVKVYQEPSSHTEAYNAANIVISNEKQNSKESEELIKNINNLINEDYKTKVMNKDSKNEKKK
;
A
#
# COMPACT_ATOMS: atom_id res chain seq x y z
N MET A 1 -44.16 -43.06 42.28
CA MET A 1 -45.43 -42.39 41.87
C MET A 1 -45.26 -40.91 42.23
N GLY A 2 -45.60 -40.00 41.32
CA GLY A 2 -45.15 -38.59 41.30
C GLY A 2 -45.49 -37.73 42.54
N PRO A 3 -45.16 -36.41 42.56
CA PRO A 3 -45.07 -35.52 41.39
C PRO A 3 -43.78 -34.70 41.26
N GLN A 4 -43.64 -34.16 40.06
CA GLN A 4 -42.70 -33.12 39.66
C GLN A 4 -43.10 -31.75 40.20
N THR A 5 -42.12 -30.92 40.52
CA THR A 5 -41.82 -29.61 39.90
C THR A 5 -40.83 -28.86 40.80
N ASN A 6 -39.55 -28.84 40.42
CA ASN A 6 -38.53 -28.01 41.06
C ASN A 6 -38.09 -26.90 40.09
N ASN A 7 -38.32 -25.66 40.55
CA ASN A 7 -37.52 -24.44 40.44
C ASN A 7 -36.77 -24.19 39.12
N ILE A 8 -37.17 -23.19 38.33
CA ILE A 8 -36.91 -21.75 38.53
C ILE A 8 -35.41 -21.41 38.43
N GLN A 9 -35.12 -20.67 37.35
CA GLN A 9 -34.07 -19.68 37.13
C GLN A 9 -32.60 -20.13 37.03
N SER A 10 -32.21 -20.32 35.77
CA SER A 10 -31.05 -19.64 35.20
C SER A 10 -31.16 -18.12 35.38
N ASN A 11 -30.26 -17.49 36.12
CA ASN A 11 -29.02 -16.94 35.56
C ASN A 11 -28.31 -16.12 36.65
N LEU A 12 -27.00 -16.36 36.75
CA LEU A 12 -26.09 -15.80 37.72
C LEU A 12 -25.75 -14.34 37.42
N ASN A 13 -25.78 -13.54 38.49
CA ASN A 13 -24.73 -12.61 38.93
C ASN A 13 -23.97 -11.78 37.90
N SER A 14 -24.13 -10.46 38.04
CA SER A 14 -22.99 -9.55 38.18
C SER A 14 -23.35 -8.43 39.16
N PRO A 15 -22.64 -8.30 40.30
CA PRO A 15 -22.89 -7.25 41.28
C PRO A 15 -21.89 -6.08 41.19
N ILE A 16 -22.41 -4.89 41.53
CA ILE A 16 -21.81 -3.83 42.37
C ILE A 16 -20.61 -3.04 41.84
N LEU A 17 -20.77 -1.71 41.80
CA LEU A 17 -19.85 -0.65 42.29
C LEU A 17 -20.67 0.65 42.44
N THR A 18 -21.32 0.86 43.60
CA THR A 18 -21.00 1.82 44.69
C THR A 18 -21.11 3.31 44.34
N ASN A 19 -22.12 3.93 44.97
CA ASN A 19 -22.27 5.36 45.19
C ASN A 19 -21.19 5.86 46.17
N GLU A 20 -20.58 7.01 45.89
CA GLU A 20 -20.17 7.99 46.91
C GLU A 20 -19.75 9.29 46.20
N GLN A 21 -20.66 10.26 46.14
CA GLN A 21 -20.27 11.66 46.00
C GLN A 21 -20.88 12.43 47.16
N LEU A 22 -19.97 12.97 47.96
CA LEU A 22 -20.18 13.81 49.13
C LEU A 22 -21.20 14.92 48.87
N GLY A 23 -22.08 15.10 49.85
CA GLY A 23 -23.24 15.96 49.75
C GLY A 23 -22.96 17.46 49.77
N ILE A 24 -23.85 18.20 49.12
CA ILE A 24 -24.41 19.48 49.56
C ILE A 24 -25.91 19.46 49.23
N ALA A 25 -26.72 19.90 50.19
CA ALA A 25 -28.18 19.95 50.16
C ALA A 25 -28.74 21.01 49.17
N PRO A 26 -30.05 20.99 48.86
CA PRO A 26 -30.64 21.57 47.67
C PRO A 26 -30.89 23.07 47.84
N ASN A 27 -30.94 23.82 46.73
CA ASN A 27 -31.68 25.07 46.72
C ASN A 27 -32.66 25.11 45.56
N ILE A 28 -33.93 25.25 45.93
CA ILE A 28 -35.07 25.45 45.06
C ILE A 28 -35.15 26.95 44.79
N GLN A 29 -35.20 27.35 43.52
CA GLN A 29 -35.95 28.55 43.15
C GLN A 29 -36.60 28.38 41.78
N GLN A 30 -37.92 28.51 41.79
CA GLN A 30 -38.82 28.46 40.65
C GLN A 30 -38.64 29.69 39.76
N SER A 31 -38.79 29.52 38.45
CA SER A 31 -39.72 30.38 37.70
C SER A 31 -40.22 29.67 36.44
N LYS A 32 -41.55 29.58 36.32
CA LYS A 32 -42.28 29.15 35.13
C LYS A 32 -41.89 30.00 33.92
N LEU A 33 -41.77 29.39 32.74
CA LEU A 33 -42.21 30.05 31.51
C LEU A 33 -42.62 29.06 30.40
N ASN A 34 -43.66 29.49 29.70
CA ASN A 34 -44.54 28.80 28.78
C ASN A 34 -43.92 28.01 27.61
N LYS A 35 -44.58 26.88 27.35
CA LYS A 35 -44.67 26.03 26.15
C LYS A 35 -44.55 26.79 24.80
N LYS A 36 -43.59 26.37 23.94
CA LYS A 36 -43.67 26.45 22.46
C LYS A 36 -42.98 25.24 21.80
N ASN A 37 -43.57 24.78 20.69
CA ASN A 37 -43.37 23.52 19.95
C ASN A 37 -41.91 23.12 19.58
N PRO A 38 -41.54 21.82 19.64
CA PRO A 38 -40.26 21.31 19.18
C PRO A 38 -40.37 20.72 17.76
N LEU A 39 -40.49 21.56 16.73
CA LEU A 39 -40.44 21.07 15.33
C LEU A 39 -39.35 21.72 14.46
N PHE A 40 -38.60 22.70 14.98
CA PHE A 40 -37.54 23.36 14.21
C PHE A 40 -36.12 22.86 14.51
N LEU A 41 -35.94 22.09 15.59
CA LEU A 41 -34.61 21.59 16.01
C LEU A 41 -34.21 20.26 15.34
N ILE A 42 -35.16 19.49 14.78
CA ILE A 42 -34.86 18.22 14.10
C ILE A 42 -34.45 18.46 12.63
N GLY A 43 -34.94 19.53 11.99
CA GLY A 43 -34.56 19.89 10.62
C GLY A 43 -33.12 20.41 10.48
N CYS A 44 -32.65 21.23 11.43
CA CYS A 44 -31.29 21.76 11.40
C CYS A 44 -30.23 20.70 11.72
N ILE A 45 -30.54 19.72 12.57
CA ILE A 45 -29.62 18.60 12.86
C ILE A 45 -29.51 17.67 11.66
N GLY A 46 -30.64 17.36 10.98
CA GLY A 46 -30.64 16.53 9.78
C GLY A 46 -29.86 17.14 8.61
N ILE A 47 -30.07 18.43 8.33
CA ILE A 47 -29.36 19.14 7.24
C ILE A 47 -27.89 19.37 7.61
N GLY A 48 -27.57 19.64 8.88
CA GLY A 48 -26.20 19.77 9.37
C GLY A 48 -25.41 18.47 9.24
N LEU A 49 -26.00 17.33 9.61
CA LEU A 49 -25.37 16.02 9.43
C LEU A 49 -25.16 15.67 7.95
N LEU A 50 -26.11 16.03 7.09
CA LEU A 50 -26.00 15.80 5.64
C LEU A 50 -24.92 16.69 5.00
N LEU A 51 -24.75 17.93 5.48
CA LEU A 51 -23.65 18.82 5.09
C LEU A 51 -22.29 18.35 5.61
N VAL A 52 -22.22 17.79 6.82
CA VAL A 52 -20.98 17.21 7.38
C VAL A 52 -20.62 15.93 6.63
N ILE A 53 -21.57 15.06 6.30
CA ILE A 53 -21.34 13.85 5.48
C ILE A 53 -20.90 14.25 4.06
N THR A 54 -21.55 15.23 3.42
CA THR A 54 -21.11 15.73 2.11
C THR A 54 -19.77 16.47 2.17
N LEU A 55 -19.42 17.16 3.26
CA LEU A 55 -18.09 17.75 3.46
C LEU A 55 -17.00 16.71 3.74
N ILE A 56 -17.31 15.59 4.40
CA ILE A 56 -16.38 14.47 4.58
C ILE A 56 -16.18 13.73 3.24
N ILE A 57 -17.25 13.54 2.46
CA ILE A 57 -17.17 12.90 1.13
C ILE A 57 -16.51 13.83 0.10
N SER A 58 -16.75 15.13 0.15
CA SER A 58 -16.13 16.12 -0.77
C SER A 58 -14.74 16.58 -0.32
N GLY A 59 -14.43 16.54 0.99
CA GLY A 59 -13.06 16.66 1.52
C GLY A 59 -12.17 15.46 1.17
N GLY A 60 -12.79 14.36 0.75
CA GLY A 60 -12.13 13.20 0.13
C GLY A 60 -11.74 13.40 -1.33
N ILE A 61 -12.14 14.51 -1.98
CA ILE A 61 -11.53 14.92 -3.24
C ILE A 61 -10.18 15.54 -2.88
N ARG A 62 -9.19 14.69 -2.54
CA ARG A 62 -7.78 15.08 -2.54
C ARG A 62 -7.57 15.76 -3.88
N ALA A 63 -7.36 17.07 -3.87
CA ALA A 63 -7.01 17.81 -5.07
C ALA A 63 -5.94 16.99 -5.78
N LYS A 64 -6.29 16.48 -6.95
CA LYS A 64 -5.50 15.56 -7.74
C LYS A 64 -4.13 16.21 -7.90
N LYS A 65 -3.13 15.76 -7.14
CA LYS A 65 -1.77 16.31 -7.19
C LYS A 65 -1.32 16.09 -8.63
N THR A 66 -1.18 17.15 -9.41
CA THR A 66 -0.91 17.09 -10.85
C THR A 66 0.59 16.99 -11.15
N GLY A 67 1.44 17.26 -10.16
CA GLY A 67 2.89 17.45 -10.35
C GLY A 67 3.22 18.90 -10.71
N SER A 68 4.49 19.28 -10.62
CA SER A 68 4.96 20.64 -10.87
C SER A 68 4.99 20.99 -12.35
N GLY A 69 5.16 20.00 -13.23
CA GLY A 69 5.42 20.18 -14.67
C GLY A 69 6.72 20.93 -14.99
N LYS A 70 7.59 21.17 -13.99
CA LYS A 70 8.84 21.93 -14.17
C LYS A 70 9.91 21.07 -14.82
N THR A 71 10.62 21.65 -15.78
CA THR A 71 11.72 21.00 -16.50
C THR A 71 12.82 20.54 -15.55
N GLU A 72 13.10 21.32 -14.49
CA GLU A 72 14.10 20.99 -13.49
C GLU A 72 13.77 19.71 -12.73
N ASP A 73 12.49 19.47 -12.41
CA ASP A 73 12.05 18.25 -11.74
C ASP A 73 12.17 17.03 -12.66
N LEU A 74 11.89 17.18 -13.97
CA LEU A 74 12.12 16.13 -14.96
C LEU A 74 13.62 15.81 -15.11
N ILE A 75 14.49 16.83 -15.17
CA ILE A 75 15.95 16.65 -15.23
C ILE A 75 16.43 15.89 -13.98
N GLN A 76 16.00 16.29 -12.79
CA GLN A 76 16.36 15.61 -11.54
C GLN A 76 15.91 14.16 -11.54
N PHE A 77 14.68 13.88 -11.97
CA PHE A 77 14.19 12.52 -12.12
C PHE A 77 15.04 11.70 -13.12
N MET A 78 15.38 12.27 -14.28
CA MET A 78 16.21 11.56 -15.26
C MET A 78 17.63 11.30 -14.75
N LYS A 79 18.22 12.23 -13.98
CA LYS A 79 19.52 12.00 -13.33
C LYS A 79 19.45 10.89 -12.29
N LEU A 80 18.39 10.87 -11.48
CA LEU A 80 18.12 9.76 -10.56
C LEU A 80 17.97 8.43 -11.32
N TYR A 81 17.21 8.41 -12.41
CA TYR A 81 17.02 7.23 -13.27
C TYR A 81 18.34 6.70 -13.87
N GLN A 82 19.13 7.59 -14.48
CA GLN A 82 20.35 7.20 -15.18
C GLN A 82 21.52 6.91 -14.24
N TYR A 83 21.66 7.70 -13.17
CA TYR A 83 22.90 7.76 -12.36
C TYR A 83 22.68 7.48 -10.87
N GLY A 84 21.43 7.39 -10.40
CA GLY A 84 21.12 7.15 -8.99
C GLY A 84 21.20 8.37 -8.09
N ASP A 85 21.48 9.54 -8.65
CA ASP A 85 21.61 10.80 -7.90
C ASP A 85 20.95 11.96 -8.69
N PRO A 86 19.92 12.63 -8.14
CA PRO A 86 19.27 13.76 -8.82
C PRO A 86 20.20 14.98 -8.96
N ALA A 87 21.26 15.09 -8.15
CA ALA A 87 22.25 16.17 -8.18
C ALA A 87 23.48 15.83 -9.05
N TYR A 88 23.47 14.70 -9.75
CA TYR A 88 24.62 14.25 -10.53
C TYR A 88 25.03 15.28 -11.59
N LYS A 89 26.34 15.50 -11.75
CA LYS A 89 26.86 16.61 -12.58
C LYS A 89 26.76 16.35 -14.09
N LYS A 90 26.72 15.08 -14.53
CA LYS A 90 26.63 14.77 -15.96
C LYS A 90 25.26 15.14 -16.52
N ASP A 91 25.26 15.60 -17.76
CA ASP A 91 24.04 15.85 -18.53
C ASP A 91 23.31 14.55 -18.87
N ILE A 92 22.02 14.67 -19.18
CA ILE A 92 21.18 13.54 -19.56
C ILE A 92 21.67 12.94 -20.88
N ASN A 93 21.98 11.64 -20.86
CA ASN A 93 22.32 10.90 -22.07
C ASN A 93 21.07 10.22 -22.65
N LEU A 94 20.48 10.80 -23.69
CA LEU A 94 19.30 10.24 -24.36
C LEU A 94 19.57 8.95 -25.16
N ASN A 95 20.84 8.62 -25.37
CA ASN A 95 21.26 7.38 -26.04
C ASN A 95 21.67 6.28 -25.05
N LEU A 96 21.50 6.50 -23.75
CA LEU A 96 21.79 5.49 -22.74
C LEU A 96 20.79 4.32 -22.89
N PRO A 97 21.27 3.09 -23.14
CA PRO A 97 20.40 1.92 -23.15
C PRO A 97 19.74 1.73 -21.78
N ALA A 98 18.47 1.31 -21.77
CA ALA A 98 17.71 1.17 -20.52
C ALA A 98 18.40 0.24 -19.52
N GLN A 99 19.07 -0.82 -20.00
CA GLN A 99 19.83 -1.79 -19.18
C GLN A 99 21.11 -1.22 -18.55
N GLN A 100 21.57 -0.06 -18.99
CA GLN A 100 22.73 0.64 -18.41
C GLN A 100 22.31 1.73 -17.42
N SER A 101 21.01 1.92 -17.19
CA SER A 101 20.51 2.86 -16.20
C SER A 101 20.72 2.35 -14.78
N TYR A 102 20.92 3.28 -13.83
CA TYR A 102 20.95 2.95 -12.42
C TYR A 102 19.65 2.29 -11.94
N ALA A 103 18.49 2.74 -12.46
CA ALA A 103 17.20 2.13 -12.16
C ALA A 103 17.12 0.64 -12.56
N TYR A 104 17.72 0.27 -13.69
CA TYR A 104 17.82 -1.14 -14.10
C TYR A 104 18.68 -1.94 -13.13
N THR A 105 19.87 -1.43 -12.79
CA THR A 105 20.78 -2.09 -11.84
C THR A 105 20.14 -2.26 -10.47
N LYS A 106 19.36 -1.28 -10.01
CA LYS A 106 18.62 -1.39 -8.74
C LYS A 106 17.52 -2.44 -8.76
N LEU A 107 16.77 -2.53 -9.85
CA LEU A 107 15.68 -3.49 -9.97
C LEU A 107 16.20 -4.93 -10.07
N THR A 108 17.20 -5.15 -10.94
CA THR A 108 17.70 -6.49 -11.31
C THR A 108 18.92 -6.96 -10.54
N GLY A 109 19.63 -6.06 -9.85
CA GLY A 109 20.87 -6.35 -9.14
C GLY A 109 20.66 -7.00 -7.77
N THR A 110 21.77 -7.19 -7.05
CA THR A 110 21.86 -7.92 -5.78
C THR A 110 21.85 -7.04 -4.53
N ASP A 111 21.47 -5.76 -4.67
CA ASP A 111 21.33 -4.87 -3.51
C ASP A 111 20.31 -5.42 -2.50
N ASN A 112 20.56 -5.14 -1.22
CA ASN A 112 19.62 -5.55 -0.16
C ASN A 112 18.24 -4.87 -0.30
N SER A 113 17.22 -5.52 0.24
CA SER A 113 15.81 -5.12 0.14
C SER A 113 15.54 -3.71 0.66
N ILE A 114 16.17 -3.31 1.78
CA ILE A 114 16.02 -1.99 2.38
C ILE A 114 16.49 -0.89 1.43
N ASN A 115 17.68 -1.06 0.84
CA ASN A 115 18.25 -0.09 -0.09
C ASN A 115 17.43 -0.02 -1.39
N LYS A 116 16.94 -1.17 -1.87
CA LYS A 116 16.02 -1.27 -2.99
C LYS A 116 14.71 -0.51 -2.72
N ALA A 117 14.10 -0.71 -1.55
CA ALA A 117 12.87 -0.05 -1.15
C ALA A 117 13.02 1.48 -1.04
N LYS A 118 14.11 1.95 -0.43
CA LYS A 118 14.43 3.39 -0.34
C LYS A 118 14.60 4.04 -1.71
N TYR A 119 15.27 3.35 -2.64
CA TYR A 119 15.41 3.82 -4.01
C TYR A 119 14.05 3.85 -4.72
N GLY A 120 13.23 2.82 -4.57
CA GLY A 120 11.88 2.75 -5.13
C GLY A 120 10.99 3.92 -4.72
N GLU A 121 11.00 4.28 -3.42
CA GLU A 121 10.30 5.47 -2.92
C GLU A 121 10.85 6.75 -3.56
N SER A 122 12.17 6.94 -3.51
CA SER A 122 12.82 8.14 -4.06
C SER A 122 12.52 8.31 -5.55
N PHE A 123 12.51 7.20 -6.29
CA PHE A 123 12.23 7.16 -7.72
C PHE A 123 10.78 7.56 -8.03
N TYR A 124 9.82 7.02 -7.28
CA TYR A 124 8.40 7.36 -7.40
C TYR A 124 8.10 8.80 -6.99
N GLU A 125 8.66 9.26 -5.87
CA GLU A 125 8.50 10.63 -5.40
C GLU A 125 9.09 11.64 -6.37
N ALA A 126 10.29 11.38 -6.91
CA ALA A 126 10.93 12.24 -7.89
C ALA A 126 10.08 12.39 -9.16
N TYR A 127 9.54 11.28 -9.70
CA TYR A 127 8.68 11.36 -10.88
C TYR A 127 7.36 12.07 -10.59
N THR A 128 6.67 11.70 -9.52
CA THR A 128 5.35 12.28 -9.18
C THR A 128 5.44 13.74 -8.76
N LYS A 129 6.60 14.20 -8.28
CA LYS A 129 6.88 15.62 -8.12
C LYS A 129 6.81 16.36 -9.46
N TYR A 130 7.30 15.77 -10.54
CA TYR A 130 7.19 16.32 -11.89
C TYR A 130 5.78 16.12 -12.49
N ALA A 131 5.31 14.89 -12.58
CA ALA A 131 4.01 14.52 -13.14
C ALA A 131 3.42 13.33 -12.37
N ALA A 132 2.27 13.55 -11.72
CA ALA A 132 1.69 12.56 -10.82
C ALA A 132 0.51 11.75 -11.41
N GLN A 133 0.00 12.14 -12.59
CA GLN A 133 -1.20 11.54 -13.18
C GLN A 133 -1.07 11.37 -14.70
N ASN A 134 -0.18 10.49 -15.10
CA ASN A 134 -0.03 10.05 -16.48
C ASN A 134 0.38 8.56 -16.52
N GLU A 135 0.44 8.00 -17.72
CA GLU A 135 0.85 6.61 -17.95
C GLU A 135 2.23 6.29 -17.36
N THR A 136 3.20 7.20 -17.53
CA THR A 136 4.54 7.02 -16.98
C THR A 136 4.53 6.97 -15.45
N ALA A 137 3.70 7.76 -14.76
CA ALA A 137 3.57 7.73 -13.31
C ALA A 137 3.02 6.37 -12.83
N GLU A 138 2.10 5.77 -13.59
CA GLU A 138 1.56 4.44 -13.29
C GLU A 138 2.61 3.34 -13.50
N LEU A 139 3.45 3.44 -14.54
CA LEU A 139 4.59 2.53 -14.73
C LEU A 139 5.67 2.70 -13.66
N VAL A 140 5.95 3.94 -13.26
CA VAL A 140 6.87 4.24 -12.14
C VAL A 140 6.30 3.74 -10.81
N PHE A 141 4.98 3.78 -10.63
CA PHE A 141 4.31 3.16 -9.49
C PHE A 141 4.46 1.63 -9.48
N LEU A 142 4.31 0.97 -10.64
CA LEU A 142 4.63 -0.45 -10.78
C LEU A 142 6.10 -0.73 -10.42
N TYR A 143 7.04 0.09 -10.93
CA TYR A 143 8.47 -0.05 -10.61
C TYR A 143 8.72 -0.03 -9.10
N LYS A 144 8.15 0.97 -8.40
CA LYS A 144 8.24 1.09 -6.94
C LYS A 144 7.77 -0.20 -6.25
N ASN A 145 6.62 -0.73 -6.65
CA ASN A 145 6.08 -1.91 -5.98
C ASN A 145 6.87 -3.18 -6.30
N LEU A 146 7.40 -3.33 -7.51
CA LEU A 146 8.29 -4.44 -7.88
C LEU A 146 9.59 -4.44 -7.06
N ILE A 147 10.25 -3.29 -6.98
CA ILE A 147 11.53 -3.19 -6.26
C ILE A 147 11.36 -3.35 -4.74
N GLN A 148 10.15 -3.11 -4.22
CA GLN A 148 9.81 -3.26 -2.80
C GLN A 148 9.34 -4.66 -2.40
N VAL A 149 9.14 -5.59 -3.34
CA VAL A 149 8.63 -6.95 -3.04
C VAL A 149 9.39 -7.59 -1.89
N GLY A 150 10.73 -7.60 -1.95
CA GLY A 150 11.55 -8.25 -0.91
C GLY A 150 11.37 -7.66 0.50
N GLU A 151 11.30 -6.33 0.62
CA GLU A 151 11.13 -5.68 1.94
C GLU A 151 9.70 -5.88 2.46
N ASN A 152 8.71 -5.73 1.59
CA ASN A 152 7.31 -5.93 1.95
C ASN A 152 7.01 -7.39 2.33
N THR A 153 7.65 -8.37 1.70
CA THR A 153 7.56 -9.79 2.08
C THR A 153 8.11 -10.02 3.48
N LYS A 154 9.23 -9.38 3.81
CA LYS A 154 9.82 -9.46 5.15
C LYS A 154 8.87 -8.86 6.19
N ASP A 155 8.33 -7.67 5.94
CA ASP A 155 7.35 -7.02 6.83
C ASP A 155 6.09 -7.87 7.02
N LEU A 156 5.60 -8.49 5.94
CA LEU A 156 4.47 -9.40 5.97
C LEU A 156 4.76 -10.63 6.85
N ARG A 157 5.90 -11.31 6.64
CA ARG A 157 6.31 -12.46 7.45
C ARG A 157 6.47 -12.09 8.92
N GLU A 158 7.16 -11.00 9.21
CA GLU A 158 7.35 -10.53 10.58
C GLU A 158 6.01 -10.20 11.26
N SER A 159 5.09 -9.54 10.55
CA SER A 159 3.76 -9.22 11.08
C SER A 159 2.94 -10.49 11.37
N TYR A 160 3.01 -11.49 10.49
CA TYR A 160 2.36 -12.78 10.68
C TYR A 160 2.89 -13.49 11.93
N LEU A 161 4.21 -13.61 12.03
CA LEU A 161 4.90 -14.38 13.07
C LEU A 161 4.76 -13.72 14.45
N LYS A 162 4.86 -12.39 14.54
CA LYS A 162 4.81 -11.66 15.81
C LYS A 162 3.39 -11.43 16.31
N ASN A 163 2.46 -11.13 15.40
CA ASN A 163 1.14 -10.63 15.78
C ASN A 163 0.01 -11.61 15.43
N ASN A 164 -0.10 -12.03 14.15
CA ASN A 164 -1.02 -13.05 13.61
C ASN A 164 -1.31 -12.81 12.11
N GLU A 165 -2.12 -13.69 11.53
CA GLU A 165 -2.67 -13.57 10.17
C GLU A 165 -3.35 -12.22 9.89
N GLU A 166 -4.18 -11.70 10.81
CA GLU A 166 -4.91 -10.45 10.58
C GLU A 166 -3.94 -9.27 10.40
N SER A 167 -2.84 -9.27 11.15
CA SER A 167 -1.81 -8.24 11.07
C SER A 167 -1.07 -8.31 9.75
N ALA A 168 -0.77 -9.51 9.23
CA ALA A 168 -0.20 -9.69 7.90
C ALA A 168 -1.15 -9.25 6.79
N ARG A 169 -2.46 -9.56 6.91
CA ARG A 169 -3.50 -9.13 5.97
C ARG A 169 -3.58 -7.60 5.89
N LYS A 170 -3.48 -6.88 7.02
CA LYS A 170 -3.43 -5.41 7.05
C LYS A 170 -2.22 -4.86 6.29
N ILE A 171 -1.06 -5.53 6.35
CA ILE A 171 0.12 -5.14 5.54
C ILE A 171 -0.20 -5.25 4.05
N ILE A 172 -0.80 -6.37 3.59
CA ILE A 172 -1.23 -6.52 2.19
C ILE A 172 -2.21 -5.41 1.79
N GLU A 173 -3.20 -5.12 2.61
CA GLU A 173 -4.19 -4.07 2.35
C GLU A 173 -3.53 -2.69 2.20
N ILE A 174 -2.55 -2.36 3.05
CA ILE A 174 -1.79 -1.11 2.97
C ILE A 174 -1.00 -1.02 1.65
N ILE A 175 -0.27 -2.09 1.31
CA ILE A 175 0.56 -2.13 0.09
C ILE A 175 -0.32 -2.01 -1.16
N THR A 176 -1.44 -2.74 -1.19
CA THR A 176 -2.26 -2.92 -2.40
C THR A 176 -3.39 -1.90 -2.54
N LYS A 177 -3.58 -1.02 -1.54
CA LYS A 177 -4.69 -0.06 -1.45
C LYS A 177 -4.97 0.71 -2.73
N ASP A 178 -3.91 1.18 -3.41
CA ASP A 178 -4.03 2.07 -4.55
C ASP A 178 -3.97 1.34 -5.91
N PHE A 179 -3.82 0.01 -5.92
CA PHE A 179 -3.61 -0.77 -7.15
C PHE A 179 -4.81 -0.69 -8.09
N SER A 180 -6.03 -0.68 -7.55
CA SER A 180 -7.27 -0.63 -8.34
C SER A 180 -7.48 0.70 -9.06
N SER A 181 -6.71 1.74 -8.73
CA SER A 181 -6.82 3.06 -9.35
C SER A 181 -6.03 3.20 -10.66
N VAL A 182 -5.14 2.24 -10.94
CA VAL A 182 -4.21 2.25 -12.09
C VAL A 182 -4.91 1.81 -13.37
N LYS A 183 -4.76 2.61 -14.42
CA LYS A 183 -5.46 2.40 -15.71
C LYS A 183 -4.57 1.79 -16.79
N ASN A 184 -3.28 2.09 -16.80
CA ASN A 184 -2.33 1.50 -17.73
C ASN A 184 -2.35 -0.03 -17.59
N LYS A 185 -2.51 -0.71 -18.72
CA LYS A 185 -2.69 -2.17 -18.76
C LYS A 185 -1.50 -2.91 -18.16
N GLN A 186 -0.28 -2.58 -18.59
CA GLN A 186 0.95 -3.22 -18.10
C GLN A 186 1.11 -3.01 -16.59
N ALA A 187 0.93 -1.77 -16.11
CA ALA A 187 1.02 -1.42 -14.71
C ALA A 187 -0.01 -2.17 -13.87
N ASN A 188 -1.28 -2.18 -14.29
CA ASN A 188 -2.35 -2.88 -13.58
C ASN A 188 -2.08 -4.40 -13.51
N GLU A 189 -1.77 -5.03 -14.64
CA GLU A 189 -1.47 -6.47 -14.67
C GLU A 189 -0.28 -6.82 -13.76
N GLY A 190 0.77 -6.00 -13.75
CA GLY A 190 1.93 -6.18 -12.87
C GLY A 190 1.58 -6.01 -11.39
N LEU A 191 0.77 -5.01 -11.05
CA LEU A 191 0.31 -4.78 -9.68
C LEU A 191 -0.61 -5.91 -9.19
N GLN A 192 -1.48 -6.45 -10.05
CA GLN A 192 -2.28 -7.64 -9.70
C GLN A 192 -1.41 -8.87 -9.46
N ARG A 193 -0.33 -9.06 -10.24
CA ARG A 193 0.65 -10.14 -9.96
C ARG A 193 1.34 -9.96 -8.61
N ILE A 194 1.77 -8.74 -8.28
CA ILE A 194 2.34 -8.42 -6.97
C ILE A 194 1.35 -8.71 -5.85
N LYS A 195 0.07 -8.34 -6.02
CA LYS A 195 -0.97 -8.69 -5.05
C LYS A 195 -1.14 -10.21 -4.90
N ASN A 196 -1.20 -10.95 -6.01
CA ASN A 196 -1.30 -12.41 -6.00
C ASN A 196 -0.09 -13.07 -5.33
N TYR A 197 1.11 -12.48 -5.48
CA TYR A 197 2.31 -12.91 -4.78
C TYR A 197 2.12 -12.79 -3.25
N TYR A 198 1.68 -11.63 -2.75
CA TYR A 198 1.49 -11.45 -1.29
C TYR A 198 0.33 -12.29 -0.74
N ASP A 199 -0.76 -12.43 -1.48
CA ASP A 199 -1.88 -13.31 -1.11
C ASP A 199 -1.41 -14.79 -1.06
N GLY A 200 -0.54 -15.19 -1.99
CA GLY A 200 0.10 -16.50 -2.00
C GLY A 200 1.05 -16.71 -0.82
N GLU A 201 1.84 -15.70 -0.46
CA GLU A 201 2.75 -15.74 0.68
C GLU A 201 1.98 -15.86 2.00
N LEU A 202 0.90 -15.09 2.18
CA LEU A 202 0.03 -15.23 3.34
C LEU A 202 -0.55 -16.64 3.45
N LYS A 203 -1.02 -17.19 2.33
CA LYS A 203 -1.51 -18.56 2.28
C LYS A 203 -0.42 -19.58 2.62
N TYR A 204 0.80 -19.36 2.16
CA TYR A 204 1.92 -20.22 2.47
C TYR A 204 2.21 -20.25 3.97
N LEU A 205 2.23 -19.08 4.63
CA LEU A 205 2.40 -18.97 6.08
C LEU A 205 1.28 -19.66 6.86
N GLN A 206 0.02 -19.59 6.39
CA GLN A 206 -1.09 -20.34 6.98
C GLN A 206 -0.90 -21.85 6.91
N GLU A 207 -0.42 -22.37 5.79
CA GLU A 207 -0.17 -23.81 5.65
C GLU A 207 1.03 -24.26 6.51
N LEU A 208 2.09 -23.46 6.59
CA LEU A 208 3.21 -23.72 7.50
C LEU A 208 2.75 -23.75 8.96
N GLN A 209 1.84 -22.84 9.36
CA GLN A 209 1.26 -22.85 10.71
C GLN A 209 0.49 -24.15 10.97
N LYS A 210 -0.37 -24.59 10.04
CA LYS A 210 -1.14 -25.84 10.17
C LYS A 210 -0.25 -27.08 10.24
N MET A 211 0.87 -27.06 9.55
CA MET A 211 1.89 -28.12 9.60
C MET A 211 2.68 -28.14 10.92
N GLY A 212 2.49 -27.16 11.80
CA GLY A 212 3.28 -27.03 13.03
C GLY A 212 4.71 -26.56 12.77
N CYS A 213 4.97 -25.95 11.62
CA CYS A 213 6.30 -25.44 11.26
C CYS A 213 6.61 -24.09 11.92
N ILE A 214 5.64 -23.43 12.56
CA ILE A 214 5.81 -22.13 13.20
C ILE A 214 5.79 -22.31 14.71
N ASN A 215 6.91 -22.03 15.37
CA ASN A 215 7.08 -22.08 16.83
C ASN A 215 7.81 -20.81 17.30
N ASP A 216 7.41 -20.24 18.44
CA ASP A 216 8.09 -19.08 19.04
C ASP A 216 8.34 -17.91 18.08
N GLN A 217 7.37 -17.60 17.22
CA GLN A 217 7.44 -16.53 16.21
C GLN A 217 8.52 -16.75 15.13
N GLU A 218 8.98 -17.99 14.94
CA GLU A 218 9.94 -18.37 13.91
C GLU A 218 9.44 -19.55 13.08
N ILE A 219 9.92 -19.63 11.84
CA ILE A 219 9.67 -20.77 10.95
C ILE A 219 10.79 -21.78 11.16
N THR A 220 10.42 -23.02 11.50
CA THR A 220 11.36 -24.13 11.64
C THR A 220 11.85 -24.56 10.25
N TYR A 221 13.10 -24.26 9.92
CA TYR A 221 13.69 -24.51 8.61
C TYR A 221 13.52 -25.98 8.15
N ASP A 222 13.86 -26.94 9.01
CA ASP A 222 13.75 -28.36 8.67
C ASP A 222 12.30 -28.80 8.37
N CYS A 223 11.31 -28.08 8.92
CA CYS A 223 9.90 -28.30 8.64
C CYS A 223 9.49 -27.67 7.29
N GLU A 224 9.92 -26.42 7.05
CA GLU A 224 9.65 -25.70 5.79
C GLU A 224 10.21 -26.44 4.58
N VAL A 225 11.43 -27.00 4.70
CA VAL A 225 12.10 -27.76 3.64
C VAL A 225 11.30 -29.00 3.21
N LYS A 226 10.54 -29.63 4.12
CA LYS A 226 9.71 -30.80 3.79
C LYS A 226 8.63 -30.50 2.77
N VAL A 227 8.14 -29.25 2.71
CA VAL A 227 7.16 -28.82 1.69
C VAL A 227 7.69 -29.11 0.28
N TYR A 228 8.99 -28.96 0.06
CA TYR A 228 9.64 -29.15 -1.24
C TYR A 228 10.17 -30.57 -1.45
N GLN A 229 10.56 -31.27 -0.38
CA GLN A 229 11.06 -32.64 -0.46
C GLN A 229 9.92 -33.66 -0.64
N GLU A 230 8.77 -33.39 -0.02
CA GLU A 230 7.61 -34.28 0.01
C GLU A 230 6.33 -33.55 -0.44
N PRO A 231 6.29 -33.01 -1.68
CA PRO A 231 5.20 -32.16 -2.14
C PRO A 231 3.84 -32.89 -2.15
N SER A 232 3.83 -34.21 -2.35
CA SER A 232 2.60 -35.02 -2.30
C SER A 232 2.01 -35.09 -0.88
N SER A 233 2.86 -35.10 0.15
CA SER A 233 2.46 -35.12 1.57
C SER A 233 2.07 -33.72 2.08
N HIS A 234 2.47 -32.66 1.36
CA HIS A 234 2.29 -31.25 1.74
C HIS A 234 1.72 -30.42 0.59
N THR A 235 0.69 -30.95 -0.08
CA THR A 235 0.17 -30.43 -1.35
C THR A 235 -0.30 -28.98 -1.24
N GLU A 236 -1.01 -28.62 -0.17
CA GLU A 236 -1.55 -27.28 0.04
C GLU A 236 -0.44 -26.24 0.22
N ALA A 237 0.55 -26.55 1.07
CA ALA A 237 1.72 -25.70 1.31
C ALA A 237 2.56 -25.55 0.03
N TYR A 238 2.78 -26.65 -0.70
CA TYR A 238 3.53 -26.65 -1.95
C TYR A 238 2.82 -25.82 -3.03
N ASN A 239 1.49 -25.94 -3.14
CA ASN A 239 0.70 -25.14 -4.07
C ASN A 239 0.75 -23.65 -3.74
N ALA A 240 0.70 -23.28 -2.45
CA ALA A 240 0.85 -21.89 -2.02
C ALA A 240 2.25 -21.36 -2.35
N ALA A 241 3.31 -22.11 -2.05
CA ALA A 241 4.68 -21.77 -2.40
C ALA A 241 4.87 -21.58 -3.92
N ASN A 242 4.25 -22.43 -4.75
CA ASN A 242 4.32 -22.29 -6.21
C ASN A 242 3.65 -21.02 -6.74
N ILE A 243 2.62 -20.49 -6.07
CA ILE A 243 2.06 -19.18 -6.42
C ILE A 243 3.12 -18.10 -6.23
N VAL A 244 3.83 -18.11 -5.11
CA VAL A 244 4.91 -17.16 -4.80
C VAL A 244 6.02 -17.26 -5.85
N ILE A 245 6.57 -18.46 -6.07
CA ILE A 245 7.68 -18.73 -7.01
C ILE A 245 7.31 -18.35 -8.45
N SER A 246 6.10 -18.70 -8.90
CA SER A 246 5.66 -18.40 -10.26
C SER A 246 5.50 -16.89 -10.52
N ASN A 247 4.94 -16.15 -9.56
CA ASN A 247 4.82 -14.70 -9.66
C ASN A 247 6.19 -14.02 -9.58
N GLU A 248 7.10 -14.47 -8.73
CA GLU A 248 8.47 -13.94 -8.65
C GLU A 248 9.21 -14.09 -9.98
N LYS A 249 9.15 -15.28 -10.58
CA LYS A 249 9.74 -15.54 -11.90
C LYS A 249 9.15 -14.65 -12.99
N GLN A 250 7.85 -14.40 -12.95
CA GLN A 250 7.19 -13.54 -13.93
C GLN A 250 7.54 -12.06 -13.72
N ASN A 251 7.54 -11.58 -12.47
CA ASN A 251 7.96 -10.23 -12.10
C ASN A 251 9.40 -9.94 -12.56
N SER A 252 10.31 -10.90 -12.41
CA SER A 252 11.69 -10.78 -12.89
C SER A 252 11.77 -10.61 -14.41
N LYS A 253 11.02 -11.41 -15.18
CA LYS A 253 11.00 -11.31 -16.65
C LYS A 253 10.47 -9.96 -17.15
N GLU A 254 9.40 -9.47 -16.54
CA GLU A 254 8.73 -8.24 -16.99
C GLU A 254 9.43 -6.96 -16.52
N SER A 255 10.30 -7.06 -15.52
CA SER A 255 11.11 -5.94 -15.02
C SER A 255 11.96 -5.28 -16.12
N GLU A 256 12.50 -6.07 -17.05
CA GLU A 256 13.28 -5.54 -18.17
C GLU A 256 12.41 -4.74 -19.15
N GLU A 257 11.22 -5.24 -19.46
CA GLU A 257 10.28 -4.59 -20.37
C GLU A 257 9.73 -3.30 -19.76
N LEU A 258 9.40 -3.32 -18.47
CA LEU A 258 8.99 -2.13 -17.73
C LEU A 258 10.04 -1.01 -17.83
N ILE A 259 11.31 -1.34 -17.57
CA ILE A 259 12.40 -0.36 -17.64
C ILE A 259 12.56 0.21 -19.06
N LYS A 260 12.45 -0.62 -20.10
CA LYS A 260 12.47 -0.15 -21.50
C LYS A 260 11.32 0.83 -21.78
N ASN A 261 10.11 0.53 -21.30
CA ASN A 261 8.94 1.37 -21.52
C ASN A 261 9.07 2.71 -20.78
N ILE A 262 9.51 2.68 -19.51
CA ILE A 262 9.82 3.91 -18.75
C ILE A 262 10.87 4.73 -19.50
N ASN A 263 11.98 4.12 -19.92
CA ASN A 263 13.07 4.78 -20.65
C ASN A 263 12.58 5.52 -21.90
N ASN A 264 11.77 4.85 -22.71
CA ASN A 264 11.26 5.41 -23.95
C ASN A 264 10.36 6.62 -23.66
N LEU A 265 9.42 6.49 -22.72
CA LEU A 265 8.49 7.56 -22.37
C LEU A 265 9.20 8.78 -21.80
N ILE A 266 10.16 8.59 -20.90
CA ILE A 266 10.85 9.71 -20.23
C ILE A 266 11.81 10.42 -21.20
N ASN A 267 12.44 9.68 -22.12
CA ASN A 267 13.29 10.28 -23.15
C ASN A 267 12.48 11.10 -24.15
N GLU A 268 11.30 10.63 -24.56
CA GLU A 268 10.41 11.39 -25.43
C GLU A 268 9.86 12.64 -24.73
N ASP A 269 9.45 12.53 -23.46
CA ASP A 269 9.00 13.70 -22.69
C ASP A 269 10.14 14.73 -22.52
N TYR A 270 11.37 14.28 -22.28
CA TYR A 270 12.53 15.17 -22.22
C TYR A 270 12.80 15.91 -23.53
N LYS A 271 12.82 15.20 -24.66
CA LYS A 271 13.02 15.81 -25.99
C LYS A 271 11.94 16.88 -26.26
N THR A 272 10.69 16.58 -25.95
CA THR A 272 9.57 17.47 -26.24
C THR A 272 9.49 18.68 -25.31
N LYS A 273 9.87 18.54 -24.03
CA LYS A 273 9.72 19.59 -23.02
C LYS A 273 10.95 20.43 -22.78
N VAL A 274 12.14 19.86 -23.00
CA VAL A 274 13.43 20.50 -22.70
C VAL A 274 14.07 20.96 -24.01
N MET A 275 14.43 20.04 -24.90
CA MET A 275 15.18 20.37 -26.11
C MET A 275 14.39 21.26 -27.10
N ASN A 276 13.08 21.05 -27.22
CA ASN A 276 12.24 21.87 -28.10
C ASN A 276 11.91 23.27 -27.55
N LYS A 277 12.13 23.53 -26.25
CA LYS A 277 12.04 24.89 -25.69
C LYS A 277 13.28 25.71 -26.01
N ASP A 278 14.46 25.08 -25.98
CA ASP A 278 15.72 25.75 -26.28
C ASP A 278 15.78 26.19 -27.75
N SER A 279 15.30 25.36 -28.69
CA SER A 279 15.24 25.71 -30.11
C SER A 279 14.25 26.84 -30.46
N LYS A 280 13.24 27.11 -29.61
CA LYS A 280 12.33 28.26 -29.76
C LYS A 280 12.90 29.56 -29.21
N ASN A 281 13.79 29.48 -28.22
CA ASN A 281 14.44 30.66 -27.64
C ASN A 281 15.66 31.11 -28.47
N GLU A 282 16.35 30.19 -29.15
CA GLU A 282 17.41 30.56 -30.11
C GLU A 282 16.88 31.30 -31.34
N LYS A 283 15.67 30.99 -31.82
CA LYS A 283 15.05 31.71 -32.95
C LYS A 283 14.50 33.10 -32.61
N LYS A 284 14.62 33.54 -31.34
CA LYS A 284 14.15 34.84 -30.85
C LYS A 284 15.29 35.77 -30.40
N LYS A 285 16.54 35.37 -30.59
CA LYS A 285 17.72 36.24 -30.47
C LYS A 285 18.24 36.59 -31.86
#